data_AF-A0A2G6X895-F1
#
_entry.id   AF-A0A2G6X895-F1
#
_cell.length_a   1.000
_cell.length_b   1.000
_cell.length_c   1.000
_cell.angle_alpha   90.00
_cell.angle_beta   90.00
_cell.angle_gamma   90.00
#
_symmetry.space_group_name_H-M   'P 1'
#
loop_
_entity.id
_entity.type
_entity.pdbx_description
1 polymer ?
#
loop_
_entity_poly.entity_id
_entity_poly.type
_entity_poly.pdbx_seq_one_letter_code
_entity_poly.pdbx_strand_id
1 'polypeptide(L)'
;MTCQYCGIDIIVREPARPAHYVQWVQPAAQPPANAANLKRLGAIAVAAGNYSEACEYLDRALEIDPGDVEIWLSKAYTLGLDSRPLHLRLREMLEAFHGARAAAAPERQAALLKDEVSKTKALMFPLHAASKELLRAAPSSSAWESYVQQCAHYLAAANIVHRRVPDDVEIIEFVIEVCRDNIEGLYGASTSEGYCAVDDATEKQLREIMEGYSAKLAVFKPGYEYPMVQRAGKQCFIVTATMGDPTHPAVVLLRVFRDEHLVRFSVGRAFIAWYWRRGPALARQVAKSKARRSAAYVLVVAPAVACVKAFNRCKTR
;
A
#
# COMPACT_ATOMS: atom_id res chain seq x y z
N MET A 1 -7.91 -13.91 -58.43
CA MET A 1 -6.61 -13.35 -58.80
C MET A 1 -5.52 -14.10 -58.07
N THR A 2 -4.49 -14.59 -58.77
CA THR A 2 -3.49 -15.52 -58.21
C THR A 2 -2.31 -14.77 -57.58
N CYS A 3 -1.88 -15.18 -56.38
CA CYS A 3 -0.74 -14.57 -55.69
C CYS A 3 0.57 -14.84 -56.45
N GLN A 4 1.29 -13.81 -56.87
CA GLN A 4 2.52 -13.98 -57.67
C GLN A 4 3.74 -14.47 -56.87
N TYR A 5 3.68 -14.52 -55.54
CA TYR A 5 4.78 -15.00 -54.69
C TYR A 5 4.66 -16.47 -54.29
N CYS A 6 3.44 -16.99 -54.17
CA CYS A 6 3.20 -18.38 -53.72
C CYS A 6 2.25 -19.19 -54.62
N GLY A 7 1.71 -18.58 -55.68
CA GLY A 7 0.90 -19.26 -56.70
C GLY A 7 -0.51 -19.66 -56.27
N ILE A 8 -0.94 -19.32 -55.04
CA ILE A 8 -2.28 -19.65 -54.54
C ILE A 8 -3.30 -18.66 -55.11
N ASP A 9 -4.43 -19.18 -55.62
CA ASP A 9 -5.53 -18.37 -56.14
C ASP A 9 -6.27 -17.62 -55.02
N ILE A 10 -6.16 -16.28 -55.03
CA ILE A 10 -6.89 -15.40 -54.11
C ILE A 10 -8.23 -15.04 -54.73
N ILE A 11 -9.30 -15.53 -54.12
CA ILE A 11 -10.67 -15.21 -54.50
C ILE A 11 -11.13 -14.07 -53.60
N VAL A 12 -11.16 -12.84 -54.12
CA VAL A 12 -11.78 -11.71 -53.44
C VAL A 12 -13.26 -11.66 -53.83
N ARG A 13 -14.14 -11.78 -52.84
CA ARG A 13 -15.59 -11.58 -53.02
C ARG A 13 -15.98 -10.23 -52.43
N GLU A 14 -16.46 -9.32 -53.26
CA GLU A 14 -17.13 -8.09 -52.82
C GLU A 14 -18.57 -8.39 -52.36
N PRO A 15 -19.14 -7.57 -51.45
CA PRO A 15 -20.28 -7.97 -50.65
C PRO A 15 -21.60 -7.56 -51.30
N ALA A 16 -22.57 -8.48 -51.30
CA ALA A 16 -23.98 -8.14 -51.31
C ALA A 16 -24.74 -9.09 -50.37
N ARG A 17 -25.41 -8.52 -49.36
CA ARG A 17 -26.27 -9.23 -48.41
C ARG A 17 -27.60 -9.57 -49.09
N PRO A 18 -28.09 -10.82 -48.93
CA PRO A 18 -29.50 -11.01 -48.60
C PRO A 18 -29.72 -12.00 -47.44
N ALA A 19 -30.78 -11.74 -46.67
CA ALA A 19 -31.04 -12.17 -45.30
C ALA A 19 -31.58 -13.61 -45.15
N HIS A 20 -31.23 -14.57 -46.02
CA HIS A 20 -31.89 -15.88 -46.07
C HIS A 20 -30.95 -17.09 -45.89
N TYR A 21 -29.69 -16.87 -45.50
CA TYR A 21 -28.69 -17.94 -45.33
C TYR A 21 -28.18 -18.03 -43.89
N VAL A 22 -29.07 -17.89 -42.90
CA VAL A 22 -28.68 -17.91 -41.47
C VAL A 22 -28.73 -19.34 -40.88
N GLN A 23 -28.53 -20.40 -41.67
CA GLN A 23 -28.72 -21.76 -41.12
C GLN A 23 -27.61 -22.79 -41.28
N TRP A 24 -26.52 -22.55 -42.03
CA TRP A 24 -25.45 -23.56 -42.13
C TRP A 24 -24.02 -23.02 -42.24
N VAL A 25 -23.73 -21.85 -41.69
CA VAL A 25 -22.33 -21.50 -41.37
C VAL A 25 -22.16 -21.65 -39.86
N GLN A 26 -21.85 -22.87 -39.43
CA GLN A 26 -21.15 -23.01 -38.16
C GLN A 26 -19.83 -22.24 -38.32
N PRO A 27 -19.49 -21.28 -37.42
CA PRO A 27 -18.14 -20.73 -37.43
C PRO A 27 -17.20 -21.93 -37.43
N ALA A 28 -16.22 -21.94 -38.34
CA ALA A 28 -15.24 -23.03 -38.42
C ALA A 28 -14.84 -23.37 -36.98
N ALA A 29 -15.17 -24.57 -36.53
CA ALA A 29 -14.95 -24.96 -35.15
C ALA A 29 -13.49 -24.66 -34.86
N GLN A 30 -13.22 -23.69 -33.98
CA GLN A 30 -11.85 -23.49 -33.52
C GLN A 30 -11.38 -24.87 -33.05
N PRO A 31 -10.16 -25.32 -33.42
CA PRO A 31 -9.63 -26.56 -32.89
C PRO A 31 -9.86 -26.52 -31.38
N PRO A 32 -10.40 -27.58 -30.76
CA PRO A 32 -10.80 -27.55 -29.36
C PRO A 32 -9.63 -26.98 -28.59
N ALA A 33 -9.87 -25.84 -27.92
CA ALA A 33 -8.81 -25.13 -27.22
C ALA A 33 -8.20 -26.14 -26.26
N ASN A 34 -6.97 -26.59 -26.52
CA ASN A 34 -6.26 -27.41 -25.57
C ASN A 34 -5.49 -26.46 -24.65
N ALA A 35 -5.30 -26.86 -23.39
CA ALA A 35 -4.68 -26.01 -22.37
C ALA A 35 -3.33 -25.42 -22.85
N ALA A 36 -2.55 -26.20 -23.62
CA ALA A 36 -1.29 -25.77 -24.19
C ALA A 36 -1.41 -24.59 -25.19
N ASN A 37 -2.43 -24.58 -26.05
CA ASN A 37 -2.65 -23.48 -26.99
C ASN A 37 -3.09 -22.20 -26.25
N LEU A 38 -3.99 -22.33 -25.26
CA LEU A 38 -4.43 -21.20 -24.45
C LEU A 38 -3.28 -20.60 -23.64
N LYS A 39 -2.44 -21.44 -23.03
CA LYS A 39 -1.21 -21.02 -22.35
C LYS A 39 -0.28 -20.23 -23.26
N ARG A 40 -0.09 -20.66 -24.51
CA ARG A 40 0.71 -19.92 -25.51
C ARG A 40 0.10 -18.57 -25.87
N LEU A 41 -1.22 -18.51 -26.06
CA LEU A 41 -1.93 -17.24 -26.28
C LEU A 41 -1.77 -16.30 -25.09
N GLY A 42 -1.89 -16.81 -23.87
CA GLY A 42 -1.61 -16.06 -22.64
C GLY A 42 -0.20 -15.48 -22.64
N ALA A 43 0.82 -16.28 -22.96
CA ALA A 43 2.20 -15.81 -23.03
C ALA A 43 2.42 -14.74 -24.11
N ILE A 44 1.78 -14.87 -25.28
CA ILE A 44 1.83 -13.85 -26.34
C ILE A 44 1.16 -12.55 -25.87
N ALA A 45 0.01 -12.64 -25.21
CA ALA A 45 -0.69 -11.49 -24.65
C ALA A 45 0.15 -10.79 -23.56
N VAL A 46 0.86 -11.53 -22.70
CA VAL A 46 1.84 -10.97 -21.75
C VAL A 46 2.94 -10.20 -22.48
N ALA A 47 3.53 -10.80 -23.53
CA ALA A 47 4.58 -10.15 -24.31
C ALA A 47 4.08 -8.88 -25.03
N ALA A 48 2.79 -8.82 -25.35
CA ALA A 48 2.14 -7.64 -25.91
C ALA A 48 1.73 -6.59 -24.85
N GLY A 49 1.88 -6.88 -23.55
CA GLY A 49 1.44 -6.02 -22.45
C GLY A 49 -0.07 -6.09 -22.15
N ASN A 50 -0.79 -7.02 -22.77
CA ASN A 50 -2.23 -7.23 -22.58
C ASN A 50 -2.48 -8.18 -21.39
N TYR A 51 -2.15 -7.75 -20.18
CA TYR A 51 -2.17 -8.64 -19.00
C TYR A 51 -3.57 -9.15 -18.63
N SER A 52 -4.62 -8.34 -18.82
CA SER A 52 -6.00 -8.77 -18.55
C SER A 52 -6.43 -9.90 -19.50
N GLU A 53 -6.16 -9.75 -20.80
CA GLU A 53 -6.43 -10.78 -21.82
C GLU A 53 -5.58 -12.04 -21.56
N ALA A 54 -4.32 -11.86 -21.16
CA ALA A 54 -3.46 -12.97 -20.76
C ALA A 54 -4.06 -13.76 -19.60
N CYS A 55 -4.60 -13.09 -18.58
CA CYS A 55 -5.27 -13.77 -17.46
C CYS A 55 -6.48 -14.58 -17.93
N GLU A 56 -7.30 -14.06 -18.85
CA GLU A 56 -8.46 -14.79 -19.39
C GLU A 56 -8.06 -16.07 -20.13
N TYR A 57 -6.99 -16.02 -20.95
CA TYR A 57 -6.47 -17.22 -21.61
C TYR A 57 -5.96 -18.24 -20.60
N LEU A 58 -5.25 -17.78 -19.55
CA LEU A 58 -4.70 -18.65 -18.51
C LEU A 58 -5.80 -19.27 -17.66
N ASP A 59 -6.87 -18.54 -17.34
CA ASP A 59 -8.04 -19.05 -16.61
C ASP A 59 -8.73 -20.16 -17.39
N ARG A 60 -9.00 -19.93 -18.68
CA ARG A 60 -9.56 -20.96 -19.57
C ARG A 60 -8.63 -22.16 -19.72
N ALA A 61 -7.31 -21.96 -19.64
CA ALA A 61 -6.35 -23.05 -19.69
C ALA A 61 -6.39 -23.90 -18.40
N LEU A 62 -6.57 -23.27 -17.25
CA LEU A 62 -6.73 -23.92 -15.93
C LEU A 62 -8.08 -24.64 -15.78
N GLU A 63 -9.13 -24.19 -16.47
CA GLU A 63 -10.41 -24.93 -16.54
C GLU A 63 -10.24 -26.30 -17.21
N ILE A 64 -9.27 -26.43 -18.11
CA ILE A 64 -9.00 -27.66 -18.87
C ILE A 64 -7.96 -28.53 -18.15
N ASP A 65 -6.88 -27.92 -17.68
CA ASP A 65 -5.81 -28.60 -16.95
C ASP A 65 -5.45 -27.82 -15.67
N PRO A 66 -6.17 -28.04 -14.56
CA PRO A 66 -5.86 -27.41 -13.29
C PRO A 66 -4.57 -27.94 -12.65
N GLY A 67 -3.98 -29.01 -13.20
CA GLY A 67 -2.74 -29.64 -12.73
C GLY A 67 -1.47 -29.07 -13.37
N ASP A 68 -1.56 -28.22 -14.39
CA ASP A 68 -0.38 -27.61 -15.01
C ASP A 68 0.17 -26.46 -14.13
N VAL A 69 1.24 -26.79 -13.39
CA VAL A 69 2.00 -25.87 -12.54
C VAL A 69 2.44 -24.60 -13.28
N GLU A 70 2.82 -24.71 -14.55
CA GLU A 70 3.37 -23.59 -15.31
C GLU A 70 2.27 -22.61 -15.76
N ILE A 71 1.03 -23.07 -15.93
CA ILE A 71 -0.11 -22.18 -16.19
C ILE A 71 -0.40 -21.34 -14.94
N TRP A 72 -0.43 -21.98 -13.76
CA TRP A 72 -0.57 -21.27 -12.49
C TRP A 72 0.55 -20.24 -12.27
N LEU A 73 1.81 -20.58 -12.56
CA LEU A 73 2.93 -19.65 -12.46
C LEU A 73 2.80 -18.50 -13.46
N SER A 74 2.45 -18.80 -14.71
CA SER A 74 2.21 -17.77 -15.72
C SER A 74 1.12 -16.79 -15.26
N LYS A 75 0.05 -17.30 -14.65
CA LYS A 75 -1.01 -16.47 -14.09
C LYS A 75 -0.49 -15.62 -12.94
N ALA A 76 0.24 -16.21 -11.98
CA ALA A 76 0.80 -15.49 -10.84
C ALA A 76 1.70 -14.33 -11.29
N TYR A 77 2.60 -14.57 -12.24
CA TYR A 77 3.48 -13.52 -12.76
C TYR A 77 2.72 -12.46 -13.55
N THR A 78 1.73 -12.85 -14.35
CA THR A 78 0.89 -11.91 -15.11
C THR A 78 0.13 -10.97 -14.18
N LEU A 79 -0.46 -11.50 -13.10
CA LEU A 79 -1.14 -10.71 -12.07
C LEU A 79 -0.19 -9.73 -11.38
N GLY A 80 1.07 -10.13 -11.17
CA GLY A 80 2.10 -9.25 -10.65
C GLY A 80 2.43 -8.10 -11.61
N LEU A 81 2.53 -8.39 -12.91
CA LEU A 81 2.79 -7.38 -13.95
C LEU A 81 1.61 -6.42 -14.16
N ASP A 82 0.38 -6.90 -13.98
CA ASP A 82 -0.85 -6.10 -14.08
C ASP A 82 -1.09 -5.20 -12.86
N SER A 83 -0.37 -5.45 -11.75
CA SER A 83 -0.59 -4.75 -10.48
C SER A 83 -0.02 -3.33 -10.50
N ARG A 84 -0.82 -2.38 -9.98
CA ARG A 84 -0.46 -0.97 -9.78
C ARG A 84 -1.10 -0.45 -8.48
N PRO A 85 -0.66 0.69 -7.90
CA PRO A 85 -1.14 1.15 -6.58
C PRO A 85 -2.67 1.18 -6.41
N LEU A 86 -3.42 1.58 -7.45
CA LEU A 86 -4.89 1.64 -7.43
C LEU A 86 -5.57 0.38 -8.00
N HIS A 87 -4.80 -0.66 -8.32
CA HIS A 87 -5.28 -1.94 -8.86
C HIS A 87 -4.33 -3.05 -8.42
N LEU A 88 -4.39 -3.40 -7.13
CA LEU A 88 -3.52 -4.41 -6.53
C LEU A 88 -4.09 -5.81 -6.77
N ARG A 89 -3.34 -6.68 -7.46
CA ARG A 89 -3.72 -8.10 -7.68
C ARG A 89 -2.94 -9.07 -6.77
N LEU A 90 -2.40 -8.57 -5.65
CA LEU A 90 -1.54 -9.35 -4.73
C LEU A 90 -2.20 -10.62 -4.19
N ARG A 91 -3.50 -10.54 -3.85
CA ARG A 91 -4.24 -11.70 -3.34
C ARG A 91 -4.37 -12.79 -4.41
N GLU A 92 -4.81 -12.41 -5.60
CA GLU A 92 -4.97 -13.34 -6.73
C GLU A 92 -3.62 -13.93 -7.15
N MET A 93 -2.55 -13.12 -7.12
CA MET A 93 -1.19 -13.59 -7.35
C MET A 93 -0.78 -14.67 -6.34
N LEU A 94 -1.04 -14.45 -5.04
CA LEU A 94 -0.76 -15.43 -3.98
C LEU A 94 -1.64 -16.68 -4.07
N GLU A 95 -2.88 -16.55 -4.54
CA GLU A 95 -3.79 -17.67 -4.84
C GLU A 95 -3.27 -18.49 -6.02
N ALA A 96 -2.77 -17.85 -7.08
CA ALA A 96 -2.17 -18.53 -8.22
C ALA A 96 -0.87 -19.28 -7.85
N PHE A 97 0.01 -18.69 -7.02
CA PHE A 97 1.17 -19.41 -6.49
C PHE A 97 0.77 -20.60 -5.61
N HIS A 98 -0.28 -20.44 -4.81
CA HIS A 98 -0.83 -21.54 -4.02
C HIS A 98 -1.32 -22.68 -4.95
N GLY A 99 -2.03 -22.35 -6.03
CA GLY A 99 -2.43 -23.31 -7.07
C GLY A 99 -1.24 -24.04 -7.69
N ALA A 100 -0.20 -23.29 -8.09
CA ALA A 100 1.04 -23.86 -8.63
C ALA A 100 1.67 -24.88 -7.68
N ARG A 101 1.75 -24.53 -6.39
CA ARG A 101 2.32 -25.41 -5.37
C ARG A 101 1.45 -26.64 -5.08
N ALA A 102 0.12 -26.49 -5.08
CA ALA A 102 -0.81 -27.57 -4.85
C ALA A 102 -0.77 -28.61 -5.98
N ALA A 103 -0.54 -28.16 -7.22
CA ALA A 103 -0.39 -29.01 -8.40
C ALA A 103 1.02 -29.62 -8.54
N ALA A 104 2.01 -29.11 -7.81
CA ALA A 104 3.41 -29.51 -7.96
C ALA A 104 3.79 -30.74 -7.14
N ALA A 105 4.68 -31.55 -7.72
CA ALA A 105 5.34 -32.64 -7.00
C ALA A 105 6.10 -32.12 -5.75
N PRO A 106 6.19 -32.90 -4.65
CA PRO A 106 6.74 -32.45 -3.38
C PRO A 106 8.13 -31.80 -3.48
N GLU A 107 9.00 -32.34 -4.35
CA GLU A 107 10.36 -31.84 -4.59
C GLU A 107 10.41 -30.42 -5.18
N ARG A 108 9.36 -29.98 -5.89
CA ARG A 108 9.28 -28.62 -6.44
C ARG A 108 8.73 -27.60 -5.44
N GLN A 109 8.00 -28.02 -4.40
CA GLN A 109 7.26 -27.12 -3.53
C GLN A 109 8.16 -26.09 -2.80
N ALA A 110 9.35 -26.50 -2.36
CA ALA A 110 10.30 -25.61 -1.70
C ALA A 110 10.83 -24.51 -2.65
N ALA A 111 11.14 -24.87 -3.89
CA ALA A 111 11.58 -23.91 -4.91
C ALA A 111 10.47 -22.93 -5.27
N LEU A 112 9.23 -23.41 -5.41
CA LEU A 112 8.06 -22.59 -5.70
C LEU A 112 7.72 -21.63 -4.55
N LEU A 113 7.83 -22.07 -3.29
CA LEU A 113 7.65 -21.18 -2.15
C LEU A 113 8.72 -20.08 -2.12
N LYS A 114 9.98 -20.42 -2.41
CA LYS A 114 11.06 -19.42 -2.47
C LYS A 114 10.79 -18.38 -3.57
N ASP A 115 10.33 -18.82 -4.73
CA ASP A 115 9.98 -17.92 -5.82
C ASP A 115 8.77 -17.04 -5.47
N GLU A 116 7.69 -17.62 -4.95
CA GLU A 116 6.51 -16.90 -4.44
C GLU A 116 6.92 -15.77 -3.49
N VAL A 117 7.69 -16.08 -2.45
CA VAL A 117 8.18 -15.09 -1.47
C VAL A 117 8.98 -13.99 -2.15
N SER A 118 9.90 -14.35 -3.05
CA SER A 118 10.74 -13.40 -3.78
C SER A 118 9.90 -12.47 -4.67
N LYS A 119 8.93 -13.01 -5.41
CA LYS A 119 8.09 -12.23 -6.33
C LYS A 119 7.09 -11.36 -5.59
N THR A 120 6.49 -11.85 -4.50
CA THR A 120 5.60 -11.04 -3.68
C THR A 120 6.35 -9.85 -3.08
N LYS A 121 7.58 -10.02 -2.56
CA LYS A 121 8.39 -8.89 -2.07
C LYS A 121 8.76 -7.90 -3.18
N ALA A 122 9.21 -8.41 -4.33
CA ALA A 122 9.58 -7.59 -5.48
C ALA A 122 8.42 -6.73 -6.02
N LEU A 123 7.18 -7.16 -5.78
CA LEU A 123 5.98 -6.39 -6.12
C LEU A 123 5.53 -5.46 -4.98
N MET A 124 5.41 -6.02 -3.77
CA MET A 124 4.77 -5.35 -2.64
C MET A 124 5.57 -4.14 -2.13
N PHE A 125 6.90 -4.26 -2.00
CA PHE A 125 7.71 -3.16 -1.44
C PHE A 125 7.74 -1.93 -2.37
N PRO A 126 7.99 -2.07 -3.69
CA PRO A 126 7.96 -0.92 -4.59
C PRO A 126 6.56 -0.32 -4.75
N LEU A 127 5.51 -1.14 -4.75
CA LEU A 127 4.14 -0.63 -4.82
C LEU A 127 3.76 0.17 -3.58
N HIS A 128 4.12 -0.28 -2.37
CA HIS A 128 3.92 0.52 -1.16
C HIS A 128 4.67 1.86 -1.24
N ALA A 129 5.93 1.85 -1.68
CA ALA A 129 6.68 3.09 -1.89
C ALA A 129 5.99 4.02 -2.91
N ALA A 130 5.51 3.49 -4.04
CA ALA A 130 4.78 4.26 -5.05
C ALA A 130 3.45 4.82 -4.51
N SER A 131 2.71 4.04 -3.71
CA SER A 131 1.49 4.50 -3.03
C SER A 131 1.78 5.70 -2.13
N LYS A 132 2.92 5.70 -1.41
CA LYS A 132 3.34 6.83 -0.59
C LYS A 132 3.64 8.08 -1.42
N GLU A 133 4.37 7.92 -2.53
CA GLU A 133 4.70 9.04 -3.42
C GLU A 133 3.45 9.65 -4.08
N LEU A 134 2.50 8.82 -4.53
CA LEU A 134 1.23 9.29 -5.08
C LEU A 134 0.45 10.13 -4.08
N LEU A 135 0.36 9.66 -2.82
CA LEU A 135 -0.32 10.41 -1.76
C LEU A 135 0.41 11.73 -1.43
N ARG A 136 1.75 11.76 -1.46
CA ARG A 136 2.53 12.99 -1.24
C ARG A 136 2.35 13.99 -2.37
N ALA A 137 2.25 13.52 -3.61
CA ALA A 137 2.12 14.38 -4.79
C ALA A 137 0.76 15.10 -4.84
N ALA A 138 -0.31 14.44 -4.38
CA ALA A 138 -1.67 15.00 -4.39
C ALA A 138 -2.45 14.60 -3.12
N PRO A 139 -2.18 15.23 -1.97
CA PRO A 139 -2.83 14.85 -0.71
C PRO A 139 -4.30 15.30 -0.68
N SER A 140 -5.21 14.34 -0.52
CA SER A 140 -6.65 14.55 -0.27
C SER A 140 -7.16 13.48 0.71
N SER A 141 -8.33 13.69 1.30
CA SER A 141 -8.95 12.70 2.19
C SER A 141 -9.27 11.41 1.45
N SER A 142 -9.75 11.52 0.20
CA SER A 142 -9.97 10.35 -0.66
C SER A 142 -8.67 9.61 -1.02
N ALA A 143 -7.57 10.34 -1.30
CA ALA A 143 -6.28 9.73 -1.56
C ALA A 143 -5.73 9.02 -0.31
N TRP A 144 -5.95 9.59 0.87
CA TRP A 144 -5.61 8.97 2.14
C TRP A 144 -6.40 7.68 2.39
N GLU A 145 -7.72 7.71 2.22
CA GLU A 145 -8.56 6.53 2.36
C GLU A 145 -8.11 5.41 1.40
N SER A 146 -7.83 5.75 0.14
CA SER A 146 -7.30 4.81 -0.84
C SER A 146 -5.94 4.23 -0.42
N TYR A 147 -5.03 5.07 0.10
CA TYR A 147 -3.73 4.60 0.62
C TYR A 147 -3.89 3.64 1.80
N VAL A 148 -4.78 3.94 2.75
CA VAL A 148 -5.06 3.07 3.90
C VAL A 148 -5.64 1.73 3.44
N GLN A 149 -6.56 1.73 2.47
CA GLN A 149 -7.09 0.51 1.86
C GLN A 149 -5.98 -0.32 1.19
N GLN A 150 -5.09 0.31 0.43
CA GLN A 150 -3.92 -0.36 -0.17
C GLN A 150 -3.02 -0.99 0.91
N CYS A 151 -2.79 -0.29 2.02
CA CYS A 151 -2.02 -0.82 3.14
C CYS A 151 -2.65 -2.06 3.78
N ALA A 152 -3.97 -2.14 3.86
CA ALA A 152 -4.65 -3.35 4.31
C ALA A 152 -4.36 -4.55 3.40
N HIS A 153 -4.31 -4.35 2.08
CA HIS A 153 -3.91 -5.40 1.13
C HIS A 153 -2.46 -5.84 1.31
N TYR A 154 -1.53 -4.90 1.53
CA TYR A 154 -0.12 -5.20 1.80
C TYR A 154 0.04 -6.02 3.09
N LEU A 155 -0.63 -5.62 4.18
CA LEU A 155 -0.59 -6.34 5.46
C LEU A 155 -1.18 -7.75 5.34
N ALA A 156 -2.27 -7.92 4.59
CA ALA A 156 -2.86 -9.23 4.35
C ALA A 156 -1.91 -10.15 3.56
N ALA A 157 -1.29 -9.65 2.49
CA ALA A 157 -0.32 -10.40 1.70
C ALA A 157 0.92 -10.77 2.52
N ALA A 158 1.50 -9.81 3.25
CA ALA A 158 2.63 -10.03 4.13
C ALA A 158 2.35 -11.09 5.20
N ASN A 159 1.14 -11.08 5.79
CA ASN A 159 0.74 -12.09 6.77
C ASN A 159 0.60 -13.50 6.18
N ILE A 160 0.16 -13.63 4.92
CA ILE A 160 0.15 -14.92 4.21
C ILE A 160 1.59 -15.42 4.03
N VAL A 161 2.50 -14.57 3.55
CA VAL A 161 3.91 -14.92 3.34
C VAL A 161 4.59 -15.27 4.67
N HIS A 162 4.37 -14.47 5.71
CA HIS A 162 4.94 -14.71 7.04
C HIS A 162 4.49 -16.05 7.65
N ARG A 163 3.22 -16.46 7.47
CA ARG A 163 2.77 -17.79 7.92
C ARG A 163 3.48 -18.94 7.19
N ARG A 164 3.94 -18.71 5.96
CA ARG A 164 4.66 -19.69 5.15
C ARG A 164 6.17 -19.69 5.46
N VAL A 165 6.74 -18.52 5.74
CA VAL A 165 8.15 -18.31 6.06
C VAL A 165 8.26 -17.36 7.27
N PRO A 166 8.15 -17.87 8.50
CA PRO A 166 8.12 -17.05 9.72
C PRO A 166 9.40 -16.24 9.96
N ASP A 167 10.53 -16.74 9.44
CA ASP A 167 11.86 -16.19 9.69
C ASP A 167 12.30 -15.15 8.64
N ASP A 168 11.43 -14.78 7.69
CA ASP A 168 11.73 -13.73 6.71
C ASP A 168 11.68 -12.34 7.38
N VAL A 169 12.86 -11.85 7.77
CA VAL A 169 13.05 -10.57 8.47
C VAL A 169 12.54 -9.38 7.64
N GLU A 170 12.68 -9.41 6.31
CA GLU A 170 12.24 -8.30 5.46
C GLU A 170 10.72 -8.14 5.49
N ILE A 171 9.98 -9.26 5.52
CA ILE A 171 8.51 -9.23 5.68
C ILE A 171 8.12 -8.67 7.05
N ILE A 172 8.83 -9.06 8.11
CA ILE A 172 8.55 -8.56 9.46
C ILE A 172 8.78 -7.04 9.53
N GLU A 173 9.89 -6.56 8.99
CA GLU A 173 10.22 -5.14 8.92
C GLU A 173 9.20 -4.36 8.09
N PHE A 174 8.80 -4.91 6.95
CA PHE A 174 7.80 -4.30 6.08
C PHE A 174 6.44 -4.14 6.78
N VAL A 175 5.97 -5.15 7.52
CA VAL A 175 4.72 -5.04 8.30
C VAL A 175 4.80 -3.92 9.33
N ILE A 176 5.93 -3.83 10.06
CA ILE A 176 6.15 -2.77 11.05
C ILE A 176 6.18 -1.39 10.37
N GLU A 177 6.84 -1.27 9.21
CA GLU A 177 6.88 -0.03 8.42
C GLU A 177 5.48 0.40 7.99
N VAL A 178 4.69 -0.50 7.41
CA VAL A 178 3.34 -0.18 6.95
C VAL A 178 2.47 0.27 8.12
N CYS A 179 2.51 -0.43 9.26
CA CYS A 179 1.77 -0.03 10.46
C CYS A 179 2.22 1.34 10.97
N ARG A 180 3.53 1.57 11.09
CA ARG A 180 4.08 2.86 11.52
C ARG A 180 3.62 3.97 10.61
N ASP A 181 3.80 3.84 9.30
CA ASP A 181 3.48 4.87 8.32
C ASP A 181 1.98 5.24 8.34
N ASN A 182 1.09 4.27 8.63
CA ASN A 182 -0.35 4.51 8.77
C ASN A 182 -0.71 5.19 10.10
N ILE A 183 -0.07 4.78 11.22
CA ILE A 183 -0.30 5.39 12.53
C ILE A 183 0.22 6.82 12.55
N GLU A 184 1.47 7.04 12.10
CA GLU A 184 2.08 8.37 12.07
C GLU A 184 1.37 9.31 11.12
N GLY A 185 0.69 8.76 10.11
CA GLY A 185 0.25 9.51 8.95
C GLY A 185 1.44 9.91 8.07
N LEU A 186 1.18 10.24 6.82
CA LEU A 186 2.23 10.73 5.92
C LEU A 186 2.53 12.20 6.22
N TYR A 187 3.70 12.45 6.83
CA TYR A 187 4.18 13.79 7.18
C TYR A 187 4.05 14.77 6.00
N GLY A 188 3.35 15.89 6.24
CA GLY A 188 3.17 16.97 5.26
C GLY A 188 1.98 16.81 4.32
N ALA A 189 1.30 15.66 4.31
CA ALA A 189 0.00 15.52 3.67
C ALA A 189 -1.10 16.07 4.61
N SER A 190 -1.11 17.39 4.80
CA SER A 190 -2.32 18.07 5.30
C SER A 190 -3.21 18.37 4.10
N THR A 191 -4.45 17.91 4.14
CA THR A 191 -5.46 18.27 3.14
C THR A 191 -6.08 19.62 3.55
N SER A 192 -6.90 20.21 2.67
CA SER A 192 -7.76 21.34 3.06
C SER A 192 -8.75 20.98 4.18
N GLU A 193 -8.96 19.67 4.43
CA GLU A 193 -9.93 19.10 5.37
C GLU A 193 -9.29 18.64 6.70
N GLY A 194 -7.96 18.61 6.81
CA GLY A 194 -7.26 18.26 8.05
C GLY A 194 -6.00 17.42 7.84
N TYR A 195 -5.66 16.63 8.87
CA TYR A 195 -4.52 15.71 8.80
C TYR A 195 -4.98 14.34 8.28
N CYS A 196 -4.19 13.75 7.40
CA CYS A 196 -4.30 12.35 7.01
C CYS A 196 -3.94 11.45 8.19
N ALA A 197 -4.95 10.93 8.89
CA ALA A 197 -4.78 10.00 10.01
C ALA A 197 -5.86 8.91 9.94
N VAL A 198 -5.51 7.71 10.39
CA VAL A 198 -6.47 6.61 10.54
C VAL A 198 -7.45 6.90 11.70
N ASP A 199 -8.61 6.26 11.71
CA ASP A 199 -9.53 6.33 12.85
C ASP A 199 -8.99 5.58 14.08
N ASP A 200 -9.65 5.73 15.24
CA ASP A 200 -9.20 5.16 16.51
C ASP A 200 -9.23 3.62 16.52
N ALA A 201 -10.16 2.98 15.81
CA ALA A 201 -10.27 1.52 15.73
C ALA A 201 -9.16 0.94 14.85
N THR A 202 -8.93 1.55 13.69
CA THR A 202 -7.84 1.21 12.78
C THR A 202 -6.48 1.44 13.44
N GLU A 203 -6.28 2.54 14.17
CA GLU A 203 -5.05 2.79 14.93
C GLU A 203 -4.78 1.67 15.94
N LYS A 204 -5.80 1.25 16.70
CA LYS A 204 -5.68 0.16 17.68
C LYS A 204 -5.23 -1.13 17.01
N GLN A 205 -5.87 -1.52 15.91
CA GLN A 205 -5.51 -2.72 15.15
C GLN A 205 -4.06 -2.66 14.64
N LEU A 206 -3.64 -1.53 14.09
CA LEU A 206 -2.27 -1.36 13.59
C LEU A 206 -1.23 -1.45 14.72
N ARG A 207 -1.54 -0.94 15.91
CA ARG A 207 -0.65 -1.05 17.08
C ARG A 207 -0.52 -2.49 17.57
N GLU A 208 -1.62 -3.24 17.63
CA GLU A 208 -1.61 -4.67 17.99
C GLU A 208 -0.78 -5.50 17.00
N ILE A 209 -0.94 -5.24 15.69
CA ILE A 209 -0.13 -5.88 14.64
C ILE A 209 1.35 -5.52 14.82
N MET A 210 1.65 -4.23 14.97
CA MET A 210 3.03 -3.74 15.08
C MET A 210 3.74 -4.30 16.32
N GLU A 211 3.06 -4.36 17.48
CA GLU A 211 3.59 -4.97 18.70
C GLU A 211 3.93 -6.45 18.48
N GLY A 212 3.00 -7.20 17.89
CA GLY A 212 3.21 -8.63 17.60
C GLY A 212 4.37 -8.89 16.63
N TYR A 213 4.55 -8.04 15.61
CA TYR A 213 5.67 -8.18 14.66
C TYR A 213 7.00 -7.64 15.21
N SER A 214 6.99 -6.59 16.02
CA SER A 214 8.18 -6.11 16.71
C SER A 214 8.72 -7.13 17.71
N ALA A 215 7.85 -7.86 18.41
CA ALA A 215 8.27 -8.96 19.28
C ALA A 215 8.97 -10.08 18.49
N LYS A 216 8.48 -10.41 17.29
CA LYS A 216 9.13 -11.37 16.39
C LYS A 216 10.48 -10.84 15.89
N LEU A 217 10.56 -9.57 15.51
CA LEU A 217 11.80 -8.96 15.03
C LEU A 217 12.89 -8.97 16.10
N ALA A 218 12.53 -8.76 17.38
CA ALA A 218 13.46 -8.79 18.50
C ALA A 218 14.18 -10.13 18.69
N VAL A 219 13.56 -11.25 18.26
CA VAL A 219 14.19 -12.58 18.25
C VAL A 219 15.37 -12.63 17.28
N PHE A 220 15.23 -12.01 16.11
CA PHE A 220 16.27 -11.99 15.06
C PHE A 220 17.27 -10.84 15.21
N LYS A 221 16.89 -9.75 15.88
CA LYS A 221 17.72 -8.57 16.08
C LYS A 221 17.83 -8.24 17.58
N PRO A 222 18.76 -8.88 18.32
CA PRO A 222 19.02 -8.55 19.72
C PRO A 222 19.35 -7.07 19.89
N GLY A 223 18.68 -6.40 20.83
CA GLY A 223 18.80 -4.95 21.03
C GLY A 223 17.87 -4.10 20.16
N TYR A 224 17.00 -4.70 19.36
CA TYR A 224 15.91 -3.99 18.70
C TYR A 224 14.95 -3.39 19.74
N GLU A 225 14.71 -2.08 19.64
CA GLU A 225 13.75 -1.35 20.46
C GLU A 225 12.46 -1.11 19.68
N TYR A 226 11.32 -1.35 20.33
CA TYR A 226 10.01 -1.05 19.78
C TYR A 226 9.91 0.45 19.42
N PRO A 227 9.51 0.80 18.19
CA PRO A 227 9.47 2.19 17.76
C PRO A 227 8.39 2.96 18.53
N MET A 228 8.76 4.13 19.07
CA MET A 228 7.78 5.07 19.62
C MET A 228 7.02 5.78 18.50
N VAL A 229 5.84 5.25 18.14
CA VAL A 229 5.02 5.73 17.02
C VAL A 229 3.89 6.64 17.50
N GLN A 230 3.81 7.85 16.94
CA GLN A 230 2.88 8.91 17.36
C GLN A 230 1.98 9.39 16.22
N ARG A 231 0.67 9.54 16.47
CA ARG A 231 -0.32 9.85 15.44
C ARG A 231 -0.28 11.30 14.90
N ALA A 232 -0.46 11.44 13.59
CA ALA A 232 -0.69 12.71 12.90
C ALA A 232 -1.87 13.49 13.51
N GLY A 233 -1.70 14.80 13.66
CA GLY A 233 -2.75 15.72 14.09
C GLY A 233 -3.00 15.79 15.61
N LYS A 234 -2.60 14.80 16.42
CA LYS A 234 -2.91 14.82 17.86
C LYS A 234 -1.80 15.35 18.78
N GLN A 235 -0.65 15.86 18.32
CA GLN A 235 0.48 16.17 19.23
C GLN A 235 1.11 17.56 19.14
N CYS A 236 1.49 18.11 20.30
CA CYS A 236 2.43 19.22 20.45
C CYS A 236 3.72 18.67 21.10
N PHE A 237 4.75 18.39 20.31
CA PHE A 237 5.99 17.74 20.75
C PHE A 237 6.63 18.39 21.97
N ILE A 238 6.94 19.69 21.86
CA ILE A 238 7.67 20.44 22.90
C ILE A 238 6.77 20.64 24.13
N VAL A 239 5.49 20.94 23.93
CA VAL A 239 4.55 21.21 25.02
C VAL A 239 4.29 19.94 25.85
N THR A 240 4.07 18.80 25.18
CA THR A 240 3.90 17.50 25.85
C THR A 240 5.20 17.06 26.55
N ALA A 241 6.36 17.25 25.93
CA ALA A 241 7.64 16.97 26.57
C ALA A 241 7.83 17.79 27.86
N THR A 242 7.42 19.06 27.86
CA THR A 242 7.46 19.93 29.02
C THR A 242 6.50 19.48 30.12
N MET A 243 5.23 19.19 29.78
CA MET A 243 4.18 18.88 30.76
C MET A 243 4.25 17.46 31.31
N GLY A 244 4.80 16.52 30.54
CA GLY A 244 4.78 15.09 30.87
C GLY A 244 3.40 14.43 30.74
N ASP A 245 2.37 15.19 30.35
CA ASP A 245 1.01 14.72 30.15
C ASP A 245 0.47 15.23 28.80
N PRO A 246 0.10 14.34 27.85
CA PRO A 246 -0.44 14.69 26.56
C PRO A 246 -1.88 15.24 26.60
N THR A 247 -2.57 15.15 27.73
CA THR A 247 -3.95 15.65 27.94
C THR A 247 -4.00 16.94 28.75
N HIS A 248 -2.85 17.43 29.21
CA HIS A 248 -2.74 18.65 30.00
C HIS A 248 -3.44 19.84 29.32
N PRO A 249 -4.20 20.70 30.03
CA PRO A 249 -4.99 21.78 29.42
C PRO A 249 -4.20 22.71 28.49
N ALA A 250 -2.94 23.02 28.84
CA ALA A 250 -2.06 23.83 27.99
C ALA A 250 -1.74 23.14 26.64
N VAL A 251 -1.57 21.82 26.64
CA VAL A 251 -1.34 21.03 25.44
C VAL A 251 -2.58 21.07 24.56
N VAL A 252 -3.75 20.80 25.15
CA VAL A 252 -5.03 20.83 24.44
C VAL A 252 -5.31 22.21 23.84
N LEU A 253 -5.13 23.29 24.62
CA LEU A 253 -5.33 24.66 24.17
C LEU A 253 -4.47 25.01 22.95
N LEU A 254 -3.16 24.70 23.01
CA LEU A 254 -2.25 25.01 21.91
C LEU A 254 -2.50 24.14 20.67
N ARG A 255 -2.98 22.89 20.85
CA ARG A 255 -3.44 22.04 19.74
C ARG A 255 -4.65 22.64 19.04
N VAL A 256 -5.71 22.96 19.80
CA VAL A 256 -6.93 23.57 19.26
C VAL A 256 -6.60 24.86 18.52
N PHE A 257 -5.76 25.73 19.09
CA PHE A 257 -5.34 26.95 18.40
C PHE A 257 -4.57 26.68 17.10
N ARG A 258 -3.67 25.71 17.10
CA ARG A 258 -2.94 25.31 15.89
C ARG A 258 -3.91 24.84 14.81
N ASP A 259 -4.83 23.95 15.19
CA ASP A 259 -5.70 23.23 14.26
C ASP A 259 -6.86 24.10 13.77
N GLU A 260 -7.38 25.01 14.59
CA GLU A 260 -8.51 25.87 14.20
C GLU A 260 -8.08 27.22 13.64
N HIS A 261 -6.91 27.75 14.01
CA HIS A 261 -6.53 29.12 13.66
C HIS A 261 -5.23 29.17 12.88
N LEU A 262 -4.17 28.53 13.37
CA LEU A 262 -2.86 28.62 12.73
C LEU A 262 -2.87 28.01 11.33
N VAL A 263 -3.58 26.90 11.11
CA VAL A 263 -3.69 26.24 9.79
C VAL A 263 -4.35 27.11 8.72
N ARG A 264 -5.18 28.09 9.12
CA ARG A 264 -5.91 28.96 8.17
C ARG A 264 -4.98 29.91 7.42
N PHE A 265 -3.81 30.21 7.98
CA PHE A 265 -2.85 31.16 7.41
C PHE A 265 -1.68 30.42 6.74
N SER A 266 -1.18 30.95 5.61
CA SER A 266 -0.04 30.38 4.87
C SER A 266 1.24 30.30 5.73
N VAL A 267 1.54 31.37 6.46
CA VAL A 267 2.67 31.43 7.42
C VAL A 267 2.47 30.40 8.55
N GLY A 268 1.24 30.21 9.01
CA GLY A 268 0.92 29.23 10.04
C GLY A 268 1.11 27.79 9.56
N ARG A 269 0.71 27.46 8.33
CA ARG A 269 1.00 26.16 7.70
C ARG A 269 2.50 25.91 7.54
N ALA A 270 3.27 26.92 7.13
CA ALA A 270 4.73 26.83 7.04
C ALA A 270 5.38 26.57 8.41
N PHE A 271 4.93 27.26 9.46
CA PHE A 271 5.38 27.01 10.83
C PHE A 271 5.03 25.59 11.31
N ILE A 272 3.80 25.13 11.07
CA ILE A 272 3.36 23.78 11.43
C ILE A 272 4.28 22.76 10.75
N ALA A 273 4.53 22.88 9.46
CA ALA A 273 5.42 21.98 8.72
C ALA A 273 6.85 21.96 9.30
N TRP A 274 7.41 23.13 9.63
CA TRP A 274 8.71 23.22 10.31
C TRP A 274 8.70 22.57 11.70
N TYR A 275 7.65 22.85 12.49
CA TYR A 275 7.50 22.34 13.85
C TYR A 275 7.37 20.82 13.86
N TRP A 276 6.68 20.23 12.88
CA TRP A 276 6.64 18.78 12.70
C TRP A 276 7.99 18.20 12.27
N ARG A 277 8.76 18.90 11.44
CA ARG A 277 10.08 18.43 10.98
C ARG A 277 11.14 18.45 12.08
N ARG A 278 11.15 19.47 12.94
CA ARG A 278 12.19 19.70 13.96
C ARG A 278 11.73 19.38 15.38
N GLY A 279 10.43 19.45 15.64
CA GLY A 279 9.81 19.31 16.96
C GLY A 279 10.14 18.00 17.68
N PRO A 280 10.11 16.82 17.04
CA PRO A 280 10.44 15.56 17.71
C PRO A 280 11.86 15.52 18.29
N ALA A 281 12.86 16.00 17.52
CA ALA A 281 14.25 16.05 17.97
C ALA A 281 14.43 17.01 19.15
N LEU A 282 13.79 18.19 19.09
CA LEU A 282 13.80 19.17 20.18
C LEU A 282 13.11 18.63 21.44
N ALA A 283 11.96 17.97 21.29
CA ALA A 283 11.23 17.37 22.39
C ALA A 283 12.06 16.29 23.11
N ARG A 284 12.79 15.44 22.38
CA ARG A 284 13.72 14.47 22.97
C ARG A 284 14.81 15.15 23.80
N GLN A 285 15.32 16.31 23.37
CA GLN A 285 16.32 17.04 24.16
C GLN A 285 15.74 17.68 25.41
N VAL A 286 14.52 18.22 25.32
CA VAL A 286 13.78 18.81 26.44
C VAL A 286 13.46 17.75 27.50
N ALA A 287 13.03 16.56 27.08
CA ALA A 287 12.64 15.48 27.99
C ALA A 287 13.79 14.92 28.86
N LYS A 288 15.06 15.12 28.46
CA LYS A 288 16.23 14.56 29.15
C LYS A 288 16.47 15.09 30.57
N SER A 289 15.98 16.26 30.94
CA SER A 289 16.17 16.77 32.30
C SER A 289 15.05 17.69 32.78
N LYS A 290 14.79 17.70 34.09
CA LYS A 290 13.81 18.60 34.72
C LYS A 290 14.10 20.07 34.41
N ALA A 291 15.38 20.48 34.44
CA ALA A 291 15.79 21.84 34.15
C ALA A 291 15.43 22.29 32.72
N ARG A 292 15.64 21.43 31.71
CA ARG A 292 15.28 21.75 30.32
C ARG A 292 13.76 21.81 30.10
N ARG A 293 13.01 20.95 30.79
CA ARG A 293 11.53 21.02 30.80
C ARG A 293 11.06 22.35 31.38
N SER A 294 11.61 22.76 32.53
CA SER A 294 11.30 24.06 33.15
C SER A 294 11.69 25.23 32.24
N ALA A 295 12.86 25.20 31.62
CA ALA A 295 13.28 26.23 30.68
C ALA A 295 12.35 26.32 29.46
N ALA A 296 12.02 25.18 28.84
CA ALA A 296 11.08 25.14 27.72
C ALA A 296 9.66 25.59 28.13
N TYR A 297 9.23 25.30 29.36
CA TYR A 297 7.97 25.81 29.90
C TYR A 297 7.96 27.34 29.95
N VAL A 298 8.94 27.92 30.63
CA VAL A 298 8.99 29.36 30.91
C VAL A 298 9.23 30.17 29.63
N LEU A 299 10.12 29.70 28.76
CA LEU A 299 10.55 30.47 27.58
C LEU A 299 9.64 30.29 26.37
N VAL A 300 8.95 29.15 26.25
CA VAL A 300 8.19 28.81 25.04
C VAL A 300 6.72 28.56 25.35
N VAL A 301 6.43 27.63 26.26
CA VAL A 301 5.04 27.16 26.47
C VAL A 301 4.17 28.20 27.17
N ALA A 302 4.63 28.75 28.29
CA ALA A 302 3.86 29.71 29.09
C ALA A 302 3.55 31.00 28.29
N PRO A 303 4.50 31.62 27.56
CA PRO A 303 4.21 32.74 26.68
C PRO A 303 3.20 32.38 25.59
N ALA A 304 3.37 31.23 24.92
CA ALA A 304 2.44 30.79 23.88
C ALA A 304 1.02 30.60 24.41
N VAL A 305 0.86 29.97 25.59
CA VAL A 305 -0.45 29.82 26.25
C VAL A 305 -1.06 31.18 26.59
N ALA A 306 -0.27 32.13 27.10
CA ALA A 306 -0.74 33.48 27.40
C ALA A 306 -1.23 34.21 26.14
N CYS A 307 -0.46 34.15 25.05
CA CYS A 307 -0.85 34.72 23.75
C CYS A 307 -2.16 34.13 23.23
N VAL A 308 -2.30 32.80 23.24
CA VAL A 308 -3.53 32.13 22.77
C VAL A 308 -4.74 32.47 23.65
N LYS A 309 -4.58 32.51 24.97
CA LYS A 309 -5.65 32.94 25.88
C LYS A 309 -6.08 34.38 25.62
N ALA A 310 -5.14 35.29 25.36
CA ALA A 310 -5.44 36.68 25.01
C ALA A 310 -6.18 36.78 23.68
N PHE A 311 -5.72 36.05 22.65
CA PHE A 311 -6.38 35.97 21.35
C PHE A 311 -7.84 35.49 21.47
N ASN A 312 -8.09 34.41 22.21
CA ASN A 312 -9.44 33.87 22.37
C ASN A 312 -10.37 34.85 23.09
N ARG A 313 -9.88 35.61 24.07
CA ARG A 313 -10.67 36.65 24.77
C ARG A 313 -11.10 37.79 23.85
N CYS A 314 -10.26 38.18 22.89
CA CYS A 314 -10.57 39.23 21.92
C CYS A 314 -11.61 38.79 20.87
N LYS A 315 -11.79 37.48 20.67
CA LYS A 315 -12.72 36.92 19.69
C LYS A 315 -14.15 36.72 20.22
N THR A 316 -14.29 36.67 21.55
CA THR A 316 -15.56 36.53 22.28
C THR A 316 -16.18 37.87 22.70
N ARG A 317 -15.59 38.99 22.29
CA ARG A 317 -16.15 40.35 22.40
C ARG A 317 -16.57 40.80 21.01
#